data_AF-A0A242N0W8-F1
#
_entry.id   AF-A0A242N0W8-F1
#
_cell.length_a   1.000
_cell.length_b   1.000
_cell.length_c   1.000
_cell.angle_alpha   90.00
_cell.angle_beta   90.00
_cell.angle_gamma   90.00
#
_symmetry.space_group_name_H-M   'P 1'
#
loop_
_entity.id
_entity.type
_entity.pdbx_description
1 polymer ?
#
loop_
_entity_poly.entity_id
_entity_poly.type
_entity_poly.pdbx_seq_one_letter_code
_entity_poly.pdbx_strand_id
1 'polypeptide(L)'
;MAALPLSAIQQREQKHGHTALIARTAVQLRKEHDRIVGRAKFFLYATVVLAFAGLIAVVTMPFSPIPADFSFGAQEVVAVAVFAACLFLLHERAELMLRLYNFEPVEQTTQGEMRALLHRVPEGASYQSALAAENRTFVTVEVEEIRRRADAFKPAPEGQQTEEA
;
A
#
# COMPACT_ATOMS: atom_id res chain seq x y z
N MET A 1 -21.50 10.73 -0.01
CA MET A 1 -20.04 10.83 0.22
C MET A 1 -19.85 11.57 1.53
N ALA A 2 -19.66 10.85 2.64
CA ALA A 2 -19.38 11.47 3.93
C ALA A 2 -17.87 11.73 4.04
N ALA A 3 -17.48 12.99 4.17
CA ALA A 3 -16.10 13.35 4.45
C ALA A 3 -15.70 12.72 5.79
N LEU A 4 -14.66 11.87 5.77
CA LEU A 4 -14.07 11.33 6.98
C LEU A 4 -13.59 12.51 7.85
N PRO A 5 -14.03 12.62 9.11
CA PRO A 5 -13.64 13.74 9.96
C PRO A 5 -12.13 13.70 10.19
N LEU A 6 -11.44 14.82 9.96
CA LEU A 6 -9.99 14.96 10.13
C LEU A 6 -9.51 14.46 11.52
N SER A 7 -10.36 14.59 12.54
CA SER A 7 -10.09 14.09 13.89
C SER A 7 -9.90 12.57 13.96
N ALA A 8 -10.60 11.78 13.12
CA ALA A 8 -10.42 10.32 13.07
C ALA A 8 -9.11 9.91 12.37
N ILE A 9 -8.64 10.71 11.42
CA ILE A 9 -7.31 10.54 10.81
C ILE A 9 -6.25 10.87 11.86
N GLN A 10 -6.38 12.01 12.53
CA GLN A 10 -5.44 12.50 13.54
C GLN A 10 -5.36 11.59 14.78
N GLN A 11 -6.48 10.96 15.18
CA GLN A 11 -6.52 10.02 16.28
C GLN A 11 -5.93 8.64 15.91
N ARG A 12 -6.04 8.21 14.64
CA ARG A 12 -5.27 7.07 14.12
C ARG A 12 -3.77 7.39 14.08
N GLU A 13 -3.41 8.61 13.70
CA GLU A 13 -2.04 9.10 13.65
C GLU A 13 -1.39 9.20 15.04
N GLN A 14 -2.10 9.71 16.05
CA GLN A 14 -1.60 9.74 17.43
C GLN A 14 -1.41 8.34 18.03
N LYS A 15 -2.31 7.39 17.74
CA LYS A 15 -2.15 6.00 18.22
C LYS A 15 -0.92 5.28 17.64
N HIS A 16 -0.43 5.69 16.48
CA HIS A 16 0.79 5.12 15.87
C HIS A 16 2.08 5.82 16.33
N GLY A 17 1.97 6.96 17.01
CA GLY A 17 3.11 7.77 17.50
C GLY A 17 3.83 7.23 18.74
N HIS A 18 3.35 6.14 19.35
CA HIS A 18 3.97 5.54 20.55
C HIS A 18 4.42 4.09 20.36
N THR A 19 4.30 3.55 19.15
CA THR A 19 4.95 2.29 18.79
C THR A 19 6.39 2.60 18.38
N ALA A 20 7.36 2.06 19.11
CA ALA A 20 8.79 2.20 18.82
C ALA A 20 9.08 2.03 17.31
N LEU A 21 10.05 2.78 16.78
CA LEU A 21 10.61 2.59 15.44
C LEU A 21 11.24 1.19 15.41
N ILE A 22 10.44 0.17 15.14
CA ILE A 22 10.92 -1.20 14.98
C ILE A 22 11.16 -1.37 13.49
N ALA A 23 12.42 -1.51 13.12
CA ALA A 23 12.81 -1.81 11.76
C ALA A 23 12.13 -3.12 11.36
N ARG A 24 11.23 -3.09 10.37
CA ARG A 24 10.61 -4.32 9.88
C ARG A 24 11.71 -5.20 9.30
N THR A 25 11.76 -6.46 9.70
CA THR A 25 12.82 -7.36 9.23
C THR A 25 12.69 -7.62 7.73
N ALA A 26 13.79 -7.82 7.01
CA ALA A 26 13.78 -8.09 5.56
C ALA A 26 12.85 -9.26 5.17
N VAL A 27 12.72 -10.26 6.06
CA VAL A 27 11.82 -11.41 5.89
C VAL A 27 10.35 -11.00 5.96
N GLN A 28 10.00 -10.06 6.85
CA GLN A 28 8.64 -9.53 6.96
C GLN A 28 8.27 -8.69 5.73
N LEU A 29 9.17 -7.81 5.26
CA LEU A 29 8.93 -7.05 4.02
C LEU A 29 8.74 -7.96 2.82
N ARG A 30 9.58 -9.00 2.69
CA ARG A 30 9.46 -9.96 1.59
C ARG A 30 8.16 -10.75 1.65
N LYS A 31 7.73 -11.17 2.85
CA LYS A 31 6.46 -11.88 3.04
C LYS A 31 5.25 -10.99 2.74
N GLU A 32 5.30 -9.71 3.10
CA GLU A 32 4.25 -8.74 2.76
C GLU A 32 4.21 -8.45 1.26
N HIS A 33 5.38 -8.25 0.65
CA HIS A 33 5.53 -8.10 -0.80
C HIS A 33 4.94 -9.32 -1.54
N ASP A 34 5.36 -10.54 -1.18
CA ASP A 34 4.89 -11.78 -1.79
C ASP A 34 3.38 -11.97 -1.59
N ARG A 35 2.82 -11.54 -0.45
CA ARG A 35 1.38 -11.56 -0.20
C ARG A 35 0.63 -10.61 -1.13
N ILE A 36 1.14 -9.40 -1.34
CA ILE A 36 0.51 -8.42 -2.25
C ILE A 36 0.62 -8.91 -3.70
N VAL A 37 1.78 -9.41 -4.11
CA VAL A 37 1.99 -10.02 -5.44
C VAL A 37 1.04 -11.21 -5.64
N GLY A 38 0.92 -12.09 -4.63
CA GLY A 38 0.00 -13.22 -4.68
C GLY A 38 -1.45 -12.78 -4.86
N ARG A 39 -1.86 -11.72 -4.16
CA ARG A 39 -3.21 -11.15 -4.29
C ARG A 39 -3.42 -10.46 -5.65
N ALA A 40 -2.43 -9.75 -6.16
CA ALA A 40 -2.47 -9.15 -7.49
C ALA A 40 -2.56 -10.22 -8.60
N LYS A 41 -1.85 -11.34 -8.46
CA LYS A 41 -1.96 -12.51 -9.35
C LYS A 41 -3.35 -13.14 -9.25
N PHE A 42 -3.89 -13.29 -8.05
CA PHE A 42 -5.26 -13.79 -7.86
C PHE A 42 -6.29 -12.92 -8.60
N PHE A 43 -6.21 -11.59 -8.46
CA PHE A 43 -7.09 -10.67 -9.19
C PHE A 43 -6.95 -10.81 -10.70
N LEU A 44 -5.73 -10.96 -11.22
CA LEU A 44 -5.49 -11.22 -12.65
C LEU A 44 -6.22 -12.50 -13.11
N TYR A 45 -6.03 -13.62 -12.39
CA TYR A 45 -6.70 -14.87 -12.74
C TYR A 45 -8.22 -14.75 -12.64
N ALA A 46 -8.73 -14.07 -11.62
CA ALA A 46 -10.17 -13.82 -11.46
C ALA A 46 -10.74 -13.02 -12.64
N THR A 47 -10.05 -11.98 -13.10
CA THR A 47 -10.45 -11.21 -14.30
C THR A 47 -10.47 -12.09 -15.54
N VAL A 48 -9.45 -12.92 -15.75
CA VAL A 48 -9.37 -13.82 -16.92
C VAL A 48 -10.52 -14.84 -16.90
N VAL A 49 -10.75 -15.50 -15.77
CA VAL A 49 -11.85 -16.47 -15.61
C VAL A 49 -13.20 -15.80 -15.82
N LEU A 50 -13.40 -14.61 -15.26
CA LEU A 50 -14.65 -13.85 -15.43
C LEU A 50 -14.89 -13.45 -16.89
N ALA A 51 -13.85 -13.02 -17.60
CA ALA A 51 -13.95 -12.70 -19.02
C ALA A 51 -14.35 -13.92 -19.86
N PHE A 52 -13.75 -15.08 -19.61
CA PHE A 52 -14.13 -16.32 -20.29
C PHE A 52 -15.55 -16.76 -19.94
N ALA A 53 -15.93 -16.70 -18.65
CA ALA A 53 -17.28 -17.04 -18.22
C ALA A 53 -18.33 -16.13 -18.85
N GLY A 54 -18.06 -14.82 -18.92
CA GLY A 54 -18.92 -13.85 -19.58
C GLY A 54 -19.03 -14.07 -21.09
N LEU A 55 -17.91 -14.37 -21.76
CA LEU A 55 -17.91 -14.71 -23.19
C LEU A 55 -18.78 -15.95 -23.46
N ILE A 56 -18.60 -17.01 -22.66
CA ILE A 56 -19.40 -18.24 -22.76
C ILE A 56 -20.89 -17.90 -22.53
N ALA A 57 -21.21 -17.08 -21.53
CA ALA A 57 -22.59 -16.67 -21.25
C ALA A 57 -23.23 -15.94 -22.45
N VAL A 58 -22.52 -15.00 -23.08
CA VAL A 58 -23.04 -14.26 -24.25
C VAL A 58 -23.22 -15.18 -25.47
N VAL A 59 -22.25 -16.05 -25.73
CA VAL A 59 -22.26 -16.97 -26.89
C VAL A 59 -23.29 -18.09 -26.74
N THR A 60 -23.56 -18.55 -25.52
CA THR A 60 -24.57 -19.61 -25.27
C THR A 60 -25.99 -19.07 -25.15
N MET A 61 -26.15 -17.75 -24.93
CA MET A 61 -27.44 -17.08 -24.84
C MET A 61 -28.42 -17.31 -26.01
N PRO A 62 -28.01 -17.33 -27.30
CA PRO A 62 -28.92 -17.63 -28.41
C PRO A 62 -29.47 -19.07 -28.38
N PHE A 63 -28.86 -19.98 -27.62
CA PHE A 63 -29.37 -21.35 -27.43
C PHE A 63 -30.28 -21.48 -26.19
N SER A 64 -30.52 -20.37 -25.48
CA SER A 64 -31.38 -20.31 -24.30
C SER A 64 -32.86 -20.23 -24.69
N PRO A 65 -33.79 -20.77 -23.88
CA PRO A 65 -35.24 -20.68 -24.11
C PRO A 65 -35.83 -19.25 -23.97
N ILE A 66 -34.99 -18.22 -23.93
CA ILE A 66 -35.39 -16.81 -23.82
C ILE A 66 -35.96 -16.37 -25.18
N PRO A 67 -37.13 -15.68 -25.22
CA PRO A 67 -37.68 -15.19 -26.48
C PRO A 67 -36.69 -14.27 -27.20
N ALA A 68 -36.58 -14.41 -28.52
CA ALA A 68 -35.57 -13.73 -29.33
C ALA A 68 -35.56 -12.20 -29.13
N ASP A 69 -36.72 -11.58 -28.90
CA ASP A 69 -36.87 -10.14 -28.66
C ASP A 69 -36.17 -9.66 -27.38
N PHE A 70 -36.04 -10.52 -26.37
CA PHE A 70 -35.35 -10.22 -25.11
C PHE A 70 -33.87 -10.66 -25.12
N SER A 71 -33.49 -11.55 -26.03
CA SER A 71 -32.15 -12.12 -26.08
C SER A 71 -31.07 -11.06 -26.35
N PHE A 72 -31.34 -10.12 -27.26
CA PHE A 72 -30.40 -9.06 -27.62
C PHE A 72 -30.14 -8.09 -26.46
N GLY A 73 -31.22 -7.59 -25.83
CA GLY A 73 -31.08 -6.69 -24.67
C GLY A 73 -30.44 -7.38 -23.47
N ALA A 74 -30.73 -8.66 -23.25
CA ALA A 74 -30.12 -9.41 -22.16
C ALA A 74 -28.64 -9.73 -22.42
N GLN A 75 -28.22 -9.94 -23.68
CA GLN A 75 -26.80 -10.05 -24.06
C GLN A 75 -26.04 -8.77 -23.74
N GLU A 76 -26.59 -7.60 -24.10
CA GLU A 76 -25.96 -6.31 -23.82
C GLU A 76 -25.79 -6.07 -22.32
N VAL A 77 -26.84 -6.34 -21.52
CA VAL A 77 -26.77 -6.18 -20.06
C VAL A 77 -25.71 -7.11 -19.45
N VAL A 78 -25.65 -8.37 -19.89
CA VAL A 78 -24.63 -9.33 -19.42
C VAL A 78 -23.23 -8.88 -19.84
N ALA A 79 -23.05 -8.43 -21.08
CA ALA A 79 -21.76 -7.95 -21.58
C ALA A 79 -21.27 -6.72 -20.80
N VAL A 80 -22.16 -5.74 -20.55
CA VAL A 80 -21.84 -4.55 -19.75
C VAL A 80 -21.52 -4.92 -18.31
N ALA A 81 -22.29 -5.82 -17.69
CA ALA A 81 -22.04 -6.26 -16.33
C ALA A 81 -20.69 -6.98 -16.17
N VAL A 82 -20.37 -7.89 -17.10
CA VAL A 82 -19.07 -8.58 -17.13
C VAL A 82 -17.94 -7.58 -17.36
N PHE A 83 -18.10 -6.65 -18.30
CA PHE A 83 -17.10 -5.63 -18.59
C PHE A 83 -16.82 -4.74 -17.37
N ALA A 84 -17.86 -4.25 -16.70
CA ALA A 84 -17.74 -3.43 -15.49
C ALA A 84 -17.06 -4.21 -14.34
N ALA A 85 -17.42 -5.48 -14.15
CA ALA A 85 -16.80 -6.32 -13.13
C ALA A 85 -15.31 -6.60 -13.44
N CYS A 86 -14.96 -6.82 -14.71
CA CYS A 86 -13.56 -6.94 -15.14
C CYS A 86 -12.77 -5.66 -14.88
N LEU A 87 -13.33 -4.48 -15.19
CA LEU A 87 -12.71 -3.19 -14.89
C LEU A 87 -12.47 -2.99 -13.40
N PHE A 88 -13.45 -3.36 -12.56
CA PHE A 88 -13.31 -3.27 -11.11
C PHE A 88 -12.15 -4.13 -10.58
N LEU A 89 -12.04 -5.38 -11.04
CA LEU A 89 -10.95 -6.27 -10.64
C LEU A 89 -9.58 -5.76 -11.12
N LEU A 90 -9.51 -5.17 -12.32
CA LEU A 90 -8.29 -4.56 -12.84
C LEU A 90 -7.89 -3.30 -12.06
N HIS A 91 -8.88 -2.51 -11.62
CA HIS A 91 -8.65 -1.33 -10.80
C HIS A 91 -8.08 -1.70 -9.43
N GLU A 92 -8.68 -2.67 -8.73
CA GLU A 92 -8.17 -3.21 -7.46
C GLU A 92 -6.75 -3.78 -7.61
N ARG A 93 -6.46 -4.46 -8.73
CA ARG A 93 -5.10 -4.91 -9.05
C ARG A 93 -4.14 -3.73 -9.20
N ALA A 94 -4.54 -2.67 -9.91
CA ALA A 94 -3.71 -1.49 -10.11
C ALA A 94 -3.39 -0.80 -8.78
N GLU A 95 -4.35 -0.68 -7.88
CA GLU A 95 -4.11 -0.17 -6.53
C GLU A 95 -3.14 -1.04 -5.73
N LEU A 96 -3.25 -2.36 -5.83
CA LEU A 96 -2.31 -3.28 -5.18
C LEU A 96 -0.89 -3.19 -5.76
N MET A 97 -0.77 -2.99 -7.08
CA MET A 97 0.52 -2.75 -7.73
C MET A 97 1.11 -1.40 -7.32
N LEU A 98 0.28 -0.37 -7.12
CA LEU A 98 0.72 0.91 -6.57
C LEU A 98 1.29 0.75 -5.15
N ARG A 99 0.66 -0.09 -4.31
CA ARG A 99 1.20 -0.42 -2.98
C ARG A 99 2.52 -1.19 -3.04
N LEU A 100 2.89 -1.76 -4.18
CA LEU A 100 4.19 -2.41 -4.35
C LEU A 100 5.34 -1.39 -4.39
N TYR A 101 5.10 -0.17 -4.88
CA TYR A 101 6.10 0.91 -4.88
C TYR A 101 6.53 1.31 -3.47
N ASN A 102 5.67 1.10 -2.48
CA ASN A 102 5.98 1.28 -1.06
C ASN A 102 7.05 0.31 -0.54
N PHE A 103 7.42 -0.70 -1.33
CA PHE A 103 8.45 -1.69 -0.99
C PHE A 103 9.73 -1.54 -1.82
N GLU A 104 9.82 -0.50 -2.66
CA GLU A 104 10.99 -0.27 -3.50
C GLU A 104 12.18 0.24 -2.67
N PRO A 105 13.41 -0.26 -2.91
CA PRO A 105 14.59 0.22 -2.21
C PRO A 105 14.88 1.67 -2.59
N VAL A 106 15.24 2.44 -1.58
CA VAL A 106 15.52 3.87 -1.69
C VAL A 106 16.89 4.10 -2.33
N GLU A 107 16.96 5.07 -3.24
CA GLU A 107 18.18 5.47 -3.94
C GLU A 107 19.32 5.83 -2.98
N GLN A 108 20.56 5.53 -3.37
CA GLN A 108 21.74 5.71 -2.50
C GLN A 108 21.94 7.16 -2.03
N THR A 109 21.48 8.16 -2.80
CA THR A 109 21.56 9.59 -2.48
C THR A 109 20.66 9.97 -1.31
N THR A 110 19.44 9.43 -1.27
CA THR A 110 18.45 9.70 -0.22
C THR A 110 18.73 8.90 1.06
N GLN A 111 19.53 7.82 0.98
CA GLN A 111 20.00 7.10 2.17
C GLN A 111 20.89 7.95 3.09
N GLY A 112 21.67 8.88 2.54
CA GLY A 112 22.48 9.81 3.32
C GLY A 112 21.62 10.75 4.17
N GLU A 113 20.57 11.30 3.58
CA GLU A 113 19.58 12.14 4.27
C GLU A 113 18.87 11.36 5.37
N MET A 114 18.43 10.13 5.09
CA MET A 114 17.74 9.30 6.08
C MET A 114 18.63 8.98 7.28
N ARG A 115 19.91 8.69 7.07
CA ARG A 115 20.86 8.48 8.16
C ARG A 115 21.02 9.73 9.03
N ALA A 116 21.05 10.92 8.41
CA ALA A 116 21.11 12.19 9.14
C ALA A 116 19.82 12.47 9.94
N LEU A 117 18.65 12.17 9.38
CA LEU A 117 17.37 12.30 10.07
C LEU A 117 17.24 11.31 11.23
N LEU A 118 17.69 10.06 11.06
CA LEU A 118 17.69 9.07 12.14
C LEU A 118 18.56 9.48 13.31
N HIS A 119 19.70 10.14 13.07
CA HIS A 119 20.57 10.60 14.15
C HIS A 119 19.90 11.65 15.06
N ARG A 120 18.84 12.32 14.59
CA ARG A 120 18.06 13.28 15.39
C ARG A 120 17.01 12.60 16.27
N VAL A 121 16.66 11.35 15.98
CA VAL A 121 15.61 10.60 16.69
C VAL A 121 16.27 9.65 17.70
N PRO A 122 15.83 9.60 18.96
CA PRO A 122 16.44 8.76 19.99
C PRO A 122 16.43 7.26 19.64
N GLU A 123 15.48 6.82 18.81
CA GLU A 123 15.35 5.43 18.35
C GLU A 123 16.20 5.13 17.10
N GLY A 124 16.81 6.13 16.46
CA GLY A 124 17.50 5.99 15.18
C GLY A 124 18.76 5.12 15.21
N ALA A 125 19.51 5.11 16.33
CA ALA A 125 20.70 4.25 16.48
C ALA A 125 20.32 2.75 16.50
N SER A 126 19.22 2.40 17.16
CA SER A 126 18.69 1.02 17.18
C SER A 126 18.19 0.58 15.80
N TYR A 127 17.65 1.53 15.03
CA TYR A 127 17.15 1.28 13.68
C TYR A 127 18.28 1.12 12.66
N GLN A 128 19.33 1.94 12.76
CA GLN A 128 20.54 1.81 11.93
C GLN A 128 21.29 0.51 12.21
N SER A 129 21.38 0.08 13.47
CA SER A 129 22.00 -1.20 13.83
C SER A 129 21.17 -2.39 13.33
N ALA A 130 19.84 -2.33 13.39
CA ALA A 130 18.97 -3.34 12.79
C ALA A 130 19.12 -3.43 11.25
N LEU A 131 19.20 -2.28 10.56
CA LEU A 131 19.45 -2.22 9.11
C LEU A 131 20.82 -2.79 8.73
N ALA A 132 21.86 -2.47 9.52
CA ALA A 132 23.21 -2.97 9.31
C ALA A 132 23.32 -4.48 9.60
N ALA A 133 22.62 -4.99 10.63
CA ALA A 133 22.59 -6.41 10.95
C ALA A 133 21.94 -7.25 9.83
N GLU A 134 20.98 -6.69 9.11
CA GLU A 134 20.31 -7.35 7.98
C GLU A 134 20.91 -6.98 6.61
N ASN A 135 21.96 -6.16 6.57
CA ASN A 135 22.59 -5.62 5.36
C ASN A 135 21.57 -5.09 4.32
N ARG A 136 20.51 -4.42 4.80
CA ARG A 136 19.38 -3.96 3.97
C ARG A 136 19.35 -2.44 3.83
N THR A 137 18.76 -1.97 2.73
CA THR A 137 18.53 -0.54 2.47
C THR A 137 17.16 -0.09 2.98
N PHE A 138 17.00 1.22 3.14
CA PHE A 138 15.68 1.81 3.43
C PHE A 138 14.71 1.54 2.29
N VAL A 139 13.44 1.52 2.65
CA VAL A 139 12.32 1.33 1.74
C VAL A 139 11.44 2.59 1.74
N THR A 140 10.82 2.91 0.60
CA THR A 140 10.02 4.13 0.40
C THR A 140 8.97 4.38 1.48
N VAL A 141 8.31 3.34 2.00
CA VAL A 141 7.34 3.47 3.11
C VAL A 141 8.00 3.85 4.44
N GLU A 142 9.18 3.29 4.73
CA GLU A 142 9.93 3.57 5.96
C GLU A 142 10.45 5.02 5.94
N VAL A 143 10.83 5.53 4.77
CA VAL A 143 11.30 6.91 4.56
C VAL A 143 10.28 7.95 4.98
N GLU A 144 9.02 7.77 4.59
CA GLU A 144 7.96 8.73 4.91
C GLU A 144 7.65 8.71 6.42
N GLU A 145 7.67 7.53 7.05
CA GLU A 145 7.51 7.39 8.50
C GLU A 145 8.67 8.04 9.27
N ILE A 146 9.90 7.88 8.79
CA ILE A 146 11.11 8.49 9.35
C ILE A 146 11.06 10.01 9.22
N ARG A 147 10.74 10.55 8.03
CA ARG A 147 10.61 12.01 7.81
C ARG A 147 9.53 12.60 8.71
N ARG A 148 8.35 11.98 8.73
CA ARG A 148 7.23 12.41 9.57
C ARG A 148 7.60 12.44 11.06
N ARG A 149 8.35 11.44 11.56
CA ARG A 149 8.80 11.42 12.96
C ARG A 149 9.93 12.40 13.24
N ALA A 150 10.85 12.60 12.31
CA ALA A 150 11.88 13.62 12.42
C ALA A 150 11.27 15.04 12.45
N ASP A 151 10.22 15.29 11.67
CA ASP A 151 9.49 16.57 11.66
C ASP A 151 8.65 16.76 12.94
N ALA A 152 8.07 15.67 13.48
CA ALA A 152 7.34 15.69 14.75
C ALA A 152 8.28 15.88 15.95
N PHE A 153 9.53 15.40 15.85
CA PHE A 153 10.56 15.61 16.86
C PHE A 153 11.20 16.99 16.67
N LYS A 154 10.54 18.03 17.19
CA LYS A 154 11.18 19.34 17.37
C LYS A 154 12.24 19.21 18.47
N PRO A 155 13.54 19.38 18.18
CA PRO A 155 14.53 19.49 19.24
C PRO A 155 14.15 20.66 20.14
N ALA A 156 14.26 20.49 21.46
CA ALA A 156 14.18 21.61 22.38
C ALA A 156 15.18 22.68 21.91
N PRO A 157 14.79 23.97 21.87
CA PRO A 157 15.72 25.02 21.48
C PRO A 157 16.94 24.94 22.40
N GLU A 158 18.12 24.78 21.81
CA GLU A 158 19.40 24.90 22.48
C GLU A 158 19.48 26.31 23.08
N GLY A 159 19.14 26.43 24.37
CA GLY A 159 19.00 27.74 25.00
C GLY A 159 18.73 27.74 26.50
N GLN A 160 18.87 26.61 27.20
CA GLN A 160 18.96 26.61 28.66
C GLN A 160 20.10 25.67 29.08
N GLN A 161 21.32 26.13 28.81
CA GLN A 161 22.46 25.77 29.62
C GLN A 161 22.17 26.20 31.06
N THR A 162 22.21 25.23 31.98
CA THR A 162 22.79 25.35 33.33
C THR A 162 22.90 26.77 33.89
N GLU A 163 22.03 27.09 34.85
CA GLU A 163 22.43 27.79 36.06
C GLU A 163 21.83 27.03 37.26
N GLU A 164 22.60 26.07 37.76
CA GLU A 164 22.60 25.73 39.18
C GLU A 164 23.33 26.86 39.92
N ALA A 165 22.64 27.55 40.82
CA ALA A 165 23.13 28.01 42.13
C ALA A 165 21.96 28.60 42.94
#